data_AF-A0A0A3IGV0-F1
#
_entry.id   AF-A0A0A3IGV0-F1
#
_cell.length_a   1.000
_cell.length_b   1.000
_cell.length_c   1.000
_cell.angle_alpha   90.00
_cell.angle_beta   90.00
_cell.angle_gamma   90.00
#
_symmetry.space_group_name_H-M   'P 1'
#
loop_
_entity.id
_entity.type
_entity.pdbx_description
1 polymer ?
#
loop_
_entity_poly.entity_id
_entity_poly.type
_entity_poly.pdbx_seq_one_letter_code
_entity_poly.pdbx_strand_id
1 'polypeptide(L)'
;MKKSVIIAAVVALGIAAPAVTTTNEAEAAGNVAYKSCKELNAVHKYGVRSAADKKNAVKSQKDGKITYKSSNATVNANLYKLNSKLDSDKDGIACEK
;
A
#
# COMPACT_ATOMS: atom_id res chain seq x y z
N MET A 1 5.82 -16.90 68.52
CA MET A 1 6.36 -17.97 67.65
C MET A 1 5.33 -18.32 66.58
N LYS A 2 5.77 -18.65 65.36
CA LYS A 2 5.03 -18.88 64.09
C LYS A 2 4.55 -17.57 63.43
N LYS A 3 5.25 -16.98 62.44
CA LYS A 3 5.56 -17.42 61.06
C LYS A 3 4.32 -17.87 60.28
N SER A 4 3.86 -17.04 59.34
CA SER A 4 3.33 -17.48 58.04
C SER A 4 3.36 -16.31 57.06
N VAL A 5 4.32 -16.42 56.14
CA VAL A 5 4.44 -15.65 54.90
C VAL A 5 3.48 -16.27 53.89
N ILE A 6 2.64 -15.47 53.23
CA ILE A 6 1.98 -15.88 51.99
C ILE A 6 2.19 -14.78 50.96
N ILE A 7 2.99 -15.14 49.95
CA ILE A 7 3.38 -14.35 48.78
C ILE A 7 2.21 -14.41 47.80
N ALA A 8 1.58 -13.28 47.50
CA ALA A 8 0.58 -13.18 46.44
C ALA A 8 1.30 -12.93 45.10
N ALA A 9 1.34 -13.95 44.25
CA ALA A 9 1.87 -13.89 42.90
C ALA A 9 0.95 -13.03 42.01
N VAL A 10 1.47 -11.90 41.53
CA VAL A 10 0.79 -11.06 40.54
C VAL A 10 0.98 -11.71 39.17
N VAL A 11 -0.10 -12.26 38.63
CA VAL A 11 -0.16 -12.78 37.26
C VAL A 11 -0.14 -11.60 36.29
N ALA A 12 0.99 -11.36 35.64
CA ALA A 12 1.10 -10.42 34.54
C ALA A 12 0.45 -11.03 33.29
N LEU A 13 -0.70 -10.50 32.87
CA LEU A 13 -1.29 -10.79 31.56
C LEU A 13 -0.35 -10.26 30.47
N GLY A 14 0.35 -11.18 29.80
CA GLY A 14 1.09 -10.89 28.58
C GLY A 14 0.13 -10.48 27.47
N ILE A 15 0.17 -9.21 27.09
CA ILE A 15 -0.48 -8.72 25.88
C ILE A 15 0.33 -9.27 24.70
N ALA A 16 -0.19 -10.31 24.06
CA ALA A 16 0.32 -10.78 22.79
C ALA A 16 -0.02 -9.73 21.72
N ALA A 17 1.00 -8.97 21.30
CA ALA A 17 0.91 -8.17 20.09
C ALA A 17 0.80 -9.13 18.88
N PRO A 18 -0.12 -8.89 17.91
CA PRO A 18 -0.10 -9.65 16.68
C PRO A 18 1.20 -9.31 15.95
N ALA A 19 2.02 -10.33 15.72
CA ALA A 19 3.17 -10.24 14.83
C ALA A 19 2.65 -9.88 13.43
N VAL A 20 2.86 -8.62 13.03
CA VAL A 20 2.66 -8.19 11.64
C VAL A 20 3.79 -8.83 10.85
N THR A 21 3.53 -10.00 10.27
CA THR A 21 4.40 -10.60 9.27
C THR A 21 4.33 -9.72 8.02
N THR A 22 5.26 -8.79 7.89
CA THR A 22 5.53 -8.13 6.61
C THR A 22 6.29 -9.13 5.74
N THR A 23 5.55 -9.97 5.00
CA THR A 23 6.16 -10.69 3.87
C THR A 23 6.43 -9.65 2.78
N ASN A 24 7.68 -9.23 2.67
CA ASN A 24 8.18 -8.49 1.53
C ASN A 24 8.34 -9.46 0.35
N GLU A 25 7.25 -10.04 -0.12
CA GLU A 25 7.21 -10.80 -1.37
C GLU A 25 7.05 -9.80 -2.53
N ALA A 26 8.17 -9.12 -2.85
CA ALA A 26 8.33 -8.40 -4.11
C ALA A 26 8.80 -9.35 -5.24
N GLU A 27 8.49 -10.65 -5.12
CA GLU A 27 8.87 -11.69 -6.06
C GLU A 27 7.64 -12.09 -6.89
N ALA A 28 7.64 -11.63 -8.14
CA ALA A 28 6.71 -12.04 -9.19
C ALA A 28 5.21 -11.89 -8.88
N ALA A 29 4.78 -10.68 -8.49
CA ALA A 29 3.37 -10.34 -8.62
C ALA A 29 2.97 -10.41 -10.10
N GLY A 30 2.35 -11.52 -10.49
CA GLY A 30 1.82 -11.72 -11.84
C GLY A 30 0.81 -10.62 -12.19
N ASN A 31 0.49 -10.53 -13.48
CA ASN A 31 -0.50 -9.57 -13.97
C ASN A 31 -1.89 -9.95 -13.45
N VAL A 32 -2.31 -9.37 -12.33
CA VAL A 32 -3.60 -9.62 -11.69
C VAL A 32 -4.46 -8.37 -11.71
N ALA A 33 -5.79 -8.56 -11.81
CA ALA A 33 -6.74 -7.48 -11.60
C ALA A 33 -7.05 -7.37 -10.10
N TYR A 34 -6.63 -6.26 -9.49
CA TYR A 34 -6.92 -5.95 -8.09
C TYR A 34 -8.37 -5.43 -7.95
N LYS A 35 -8.96 -5.64 -6.78
CA LYS A 35 -10.31 -5.12 -6.48
C LYS A 35 -10.25 -3.66 -6.04
N SER A 36 -9.18 -3.27 -5.35
CA SER A 36 -8.99 -1.94 -4.79
C SER A 36 -7.55 -1.43 -4.91
N CYS A 37 -7.39 -0.11 -4.82
CA CYS A 37 -6.06 0.49 -4.73
C CYS A 37 -5.28 0.08 -3.49
N LYS A 38 -5.95 -0.31 -2.41
CA LYS A 38 -5.28 -0.81 -1.21
C LYS A 38 -4.53 -2.11 -1.48
N GLU A 39 -5.16 -3.06 -2.18
CA GLU A 39 -4.54 -4.34 -2.55
C GLU A 39 -3.42 -4.12 -3.56
N LEU A 40 -3.65 -3.28 -4.58
CA LEU A 40 -2.61 -2.93 -5.54
C LEU A 40 -1.41 -2.27 -4.86
N ASN A 41 -1.64 -1.29 -3.97
CA ASN A 41 -0.56 -0.56 -3.30
C ASN A 41 0.16 -1.36 -2.22
N ALA A 42 -0.41 -2.47 -1.74
CA ALA A 42 0.29 -3.40 -0.86
C ALA A 42 1.50 -4.03 -1.58
N VAL A 43 1.37 -4.26 -2.89
CA VAL A 43 2.41 -4.85 -3.75
C VAL A 43 3.18 -3.75 -4.49
N HIS A 44 2.46 -2.82 -5.11
CA HIS A 44 2.99 -1.71 -5.89
C HIS A 44 2.78 -0.39 -5.14
N LYS A 45 3.68 -0.11 -4.19
CA LYS A 45 3.59 1.01 -3.23
C LYS A 45 3.18 2.37 -3.84
N TYR A 46 3.64 2.65 -5.06
CA TYR A 46 3.41 3.91 -5.77
C TYR A 46 2.42 3.80 -6.94
N GLY A 47 1.72 2.68 -7.06
CA GLY A 47 0.83 2.40 -8.18
C GLY A 47 1.54 1.78 -9.38
N VAL A 48 0.80 1.68 -10.49
CA VAL A 48 1.29 1.06 -11.74
C VAL A 48 0.99 2.00 -12.91
N ARG A 49 2.02 2.30 -13.71
CA ARG A 49 1.91 3.14 -14.90
C ARG A 49 1.97 2.33 -16.19
N SER A 50 1.20 2.77 -17.18
CA SER A 50 1.13 2.15 -18.50
C SER A 50 2.45 2.23 -19.28
N ALA A 51 3.21 3.32 -19.11
CA ALA A 51 4.48 3.56 -19.78
C ALA A 51 5.42 4.43 -18.93
N ALA A 52 6.72 4.41 -19.25
CA ALA A 52 7.76 5.10 -18.47
C ALA A 52 7.73 6.63 -18.60
N ASP A 53 7.11 7.16 -19.65
CA ASP A 53 6.93 8.58 -19.95
C ASP A 53 5.72 9.19 -19.21
N LYS A 54 4.86 8.36 -18.62
CA LYS A 54 3.69 8.83 -17.87
C LYS A 54 4.09 9.58 -16.61
N LYS A 55 3.47 10.74 -16.45
CA LYS A 55 3.62 11.67 -15.33
C LYS A 55 2.27 11.74 -14.60
N ASN A 56 2.32 11.79 -13.27
CA ASN A 56 1.16 11.98 -12.42
C ASN A 56 0.56 13.37 -12.67
N ALA A 57 -0.72 13.42 -12.98
CA ALA A 57 -1.49 14.65 -13.17
C ALA A 57 -2.07 15.18 -11.84
N VAL A 58 -1.31 16.01 -11.13
CA VAL A 58 -1.78 16.61 -9.87
C VAL A 58 -2.59 17.87 -10.13
N LYS A 59 -3.89 17.81 -9.84
CA LYS A 59 -4.78 18.99 -9.86
C LYS A 59 -4.63 19.81 -8.58
N SER A 60 -4.26 21.09 -8.71
CA SER A 60 -4.26 22.05 -7.60
C SER A 60 -5.69 22.25 -7.08
N GLN A 61 -5.88 22.09 -5.77
CA GLN A 61 -7.18 22.35 -5.14
C GLN A 61 -7.53 23.83 -5.07
N LYS A 62 -6.53 24.73 -5.12
CA LYS A 62 -6.73 26.17 -4.96
C LYS A 62 -7.16 26.84 -6.26
N ASP A 63 -6.54 26.45 -7.36
CA ASP A 63 -6.62 27.15 -8.64
C ASP A 63 -6.99 26.21 -9.81
N GLY A 64 -7.20 24.91 -9.54
CA GLY A 64 -7.66 23.94 -10.52
C GLY A 64 -6.63 23.58 -11.60
N LYS A 65 -5.41 24.13 -11.54
CA LYS A 65 -4.35 23.86 -12.52
C LYS A 65 -3.81 22.45 -12.38
N ILE A 66 -3.63 21.78 -13.52
CA ILE A 66 -2.95 20.48 -13.59
C ILE A 66 -1.44 20.72 -13.62
N THR A 67 -0.71 20.03 -12.76
CA THR A 67 0.77 19.98 -12.78
C THR A 67 1.23 18.55 -12.93
N TYR A 68 2.23 18.33 -13.78
CA TYR A 68 2.76 16.99 -14.04
C TYR A 68 3.97 16.73 -13.15
N LYS A 69 3.92 15.66 -12.36
CA LYS A 69 5.02 15.22 -11.51
C LYS A 69 5.53 13.85 -11.95
N SER A 70 6.83 13.60 -11.75
CA SER A 70 7.35 12.25 -11.90
C SER A 70 6.70 11.31 -10.88
N SER A 71 6.31 10.13 -11.34
CA SER A 71 5.76 9.07 -10.50
C SER A 71 6.77 7.94 -10.35
N ASN A 72 6.88 7.40 -9.14
CA ASN A 72 7.66 6.20 -8.84
C ASN A 72 6.86 4.90 -9.07
N ALA A 73 5.71 4.99 -9.75
CA ALA A 73 4.88 3.86 -10.11
C ALA A 73 5.64 2.82 -10.95
N THR A 74 5.32 1.55 -10.71
CA THR A 74 5.89 0.43 -11.46
C THR A 74 5.46 0.52 -12.93
N VAL A 75 6.42 0.44 -13.87
CA VAL A 75 6.10 0.41 -15.31
C VAL A 75 5.68 -1.00 -15.69
N ASN A 76 4.38 -1.21 -15.92
CA ASN A 76 3.87 -2.48 -16.44
C ASN A 76 2.54 -2.24 -17.17
N ALA A 77 2.61 -2.19 -18.51
CA ALA A 77 1.46 -1.91 -19.36
C ALA A 77 0.33 -2.94 -19.21
N ASN A 78 0.69 -4.22 -19.07
CA ASN A 78 -0.30 -5.29 -18.96
C ASN A 78 -1.01 -5.25 -17.60
N LEU A 79 -0.25 -5.02 -16.52
CA LEU A 79 -0.81 -4.87 -15.19
C LEU A 79 -1.67 -3.60 -15.10
N TYR A 80 -1.24 -2.48 -15.69
CA TYR A 80 -2.06 -1.28 -15.81
C TYR A 80 -3.37 -1.58 -16.55
N LYS A 81 -3.32 -2.28 -17.68
CA LYS A 81 -4.53 -2.60 -18.47
C LYS A 81 -5.57 -3.34 -17.63
N LEU A 82 -5.16 -4.33 -16.84
CA LEU A 82 -6.04 -5.08 -15.93
C LEU A 82 -6.61 -4.24 -14.78
N ASN A 83 -5.90 -3.18 -14.41
CA ASN A 83 -6.22 -2.29 -13.28
C ASN A 83 -6.66 -0.89 -13.71
N SER A 84 -6.88 -0.66 -15.00
CA SER A 84 -7.22 0.64 -15.59
C SER A 84 -8.55 1.22 -15.07
N LYS A 85 -9.40 0.36 -14.49
CA LYS A 85 -10.62 0.76 -13.76
C LYS A 85 -10.31 1.52 -12.46
N LEU A 86 -9.12 1.35 -11.90
CA LEU A 86 -8.68 1.97 -10.65
C LEU A 86 -7.93 3.30 -10.89
N ASP A 87 -7.56 3.58 -12.13
CA ASP A 87 -7.12 4.90 -12.59
C ASP A 87 -8.37 5.79 -12.71
N SER A 88 -8.57 6.71 -11.76
CA SER A 88 -9.80 7.49 -11.64
C SER A 88 -9.79 8.72 -12.56
N ASP A 89 -8.62 9.31 -12.76
CA ASP A 89 -8.37 10.54 -13.50
C ASP A 89 -7.83 10.31 -14.93
N LYS A 90 -7.57 9.06 -15.29
CA LYS A 90 -7.21 8.58 -16.64
C LYS A 90 -5.92 9.18 -17.17
N ASP A 91 -4.96 9.46 -16.29
CA ASP A 91 -3.67 10.02 -16.66
C ASP A 91 -2.66 8.94 -17.13
N GLY A 92 -3.04 7.66 -17.03
CA GLY A 92 -2.20 6.53 -17.41
C GLY A 92 -1.47 5.88 -16.24
N ILE A 93 -1.82 6.24 -15.00
CA ILE A 93 -1.28 5.70 -13.75
C ILE A 93 -2.43 5.21 -12.85
N ALA A 94 -2.46 3.91 -12.57
CA ALA A 94 -3.47 3.32 -11.69
C ALA A 94 -3.03 3.41 -10.22
N CYS A 95 -3.95 3.85 -9.35
CA CYS A 95 -3.77 3.90 -7.90
C CYS A 95 -2.47 4.59 -7.47
N GLU A 96 -2.18 5.72 -8.10
CA GLU A 96 -1.05 6.54 -7.75
C GLU A 96 -1.15 7.10 -6.31
N LYS A 97 0.03 7.39 -5.74
CA LYS A 97 0.19 7.96 -4.40
C LYS A 97 1.14 9.13 -4.41
#